data_AF-A0A6V7GZ56-F1
#
_entry.id   AF-A0A6V7GZ56-F1
#
_cell.length_a   1.000
_cell.length_b   1.000
_cell.length_c   1.000
_cell.angle_alpha   90.00
_cell.angle_beta   90.00
_cell.angle_gamma   90.00
#
_symmetry.space_group_name_H-M   'P 1'
#
loop_
_entity.id
_entity.type
_entity.pdbx_description
1 polymer ?
#
loop_
_entity_poly.entity_id
_entity_poly.type
_entity_poly.pdbx_seq_one_letter_code
_entity_poly.pdbx_strand_id
1 'polypeptide(L)' 'YRKMYMGDQVLGYTCTMCSKFYKMWSNYLKHKCEPPQFKCPLCPFAAFKAFILHAHQAEQHFKVTSPNT' A
#
# COMPACT_ATOMS: atom_id res chain seq x y z
N TYR A 1 -9.14 -3.67 2.05
CA TYR A 1 -8.71 -3.63 3.47
C TYR A 1 -8.54 -5.04 3.99
N ARG A 2 -7.67 -5.23 4.96
CA ARG A 2 -7.44 -6.49 5.66
C ARG A 2 -8.00 -6.36 7.08
N LYS A 3 -8.86 -7.29 7.50
CA LYS A 3 -9.32 -7.36 8.89
C LYS A 3 -8.26 -8.08 9.72
N MET A 4 -7.98 -7.53 10.89
CA MET A 4 -7.05 -8.10 11.84
C MET A 4 -7.86 -8.67 12.99
N TYR A 5 -7.68 -9.95 13.28
CA TYR A 5 -8.42 -10.68 14.32
C TYR A 5 -7.48 -10.99 15.48
N MET A 6 -7.97 -10.91 16.71
CA MET A 6 -7.29 -11.40 17.91
C MET A 6 -8.26 -12.34 18.61
N GLY A 7 -8.12 -13.63 18.33
CA GLY A 7 -9.16 -14.64 18.61
C GLY A 7 -10.37 -14.43 17.70
N ASP A 8 -11.57 -14.61 18.24
CA ASP A 8 -12.85 -14.41 17.54
C ASP A 8 -13.23 -12.92 17.34
N GLN A 9 -12.46 -11.98 17.91
CA GLN A 9 -12.76 -10.55 17.83
C GLN A 9 -11.95 -9.83 16.76
N VAL A 10 -12.62 -8.93 16.03
CA VAL A 10 -11.96 -7.99 15.10
C VAL A 10 -11.21 -6.93 15.91
N LEU A 11 -9.87 -6.97 15.84
CA LEU A 11 -8.98 -6.00 16.46
C LEU A 11 -8.92 -4.68 15.68
N GLY A 12 -9.07 -4.75 14.36
CA GLY A 12 -9.06 -3.55 13.51
C GLY A 12 -8.97 -3.86 12.02
N TYR A 13 -8.72 -2.80 11.26
CA TYR A 13 -8.77 -2.75 9.81
C TYR A 13 -7.50 -2.11 9.27
N THR A 14 -6.76 -2.85 8.45
CA THR A 14 -5.58 -2.35 7.76
C THR A 14 -5.95 -2.01 6.32
N CYS A 15 -5.69 -0.78 5.90
CA CYS A 15 -5.84 -0.44 4.50
C CYS A 15 -4.80 -1.18 3.67
N THR A 16 -5.20 -1.89 2.61
CA THR A 16 -4.27 -2.63 1.74
C THR A 16 -3.50 -1.71 0.79
N MET A 17 -3.98 -0.47 0.61
CA MET A 17 -3.36 0.52 -0.25
C MET A 17 -2.23 1.25 0.48
N CYS A 18 -2.51 1.89 1.62
CA CYS A 18 -1.49 2.61 2.40
C CYS A 18 -0.85 1.78 3.54
N SER A 19 -1.29 0.54 3.76
CA SER A 19 -0.87 -0.34 4.87
C SER A 19 -1.09 0.26 6.26
N LYS A 20 -1.99 1.24 6.41
CA LYS A 20 -2.25 1.93 7.68
C LYS A 20 -3.29 1.16 8.48
N PHE A 21 -3.00 0.91 9.76
CA PHE A 21 -3.87 0.17 10.67
C PHE A 21 -4.82 1.12 11.41
N TYR A 22 -6.09 0.71 11.52
CA TYR A 22 -7.13 1.44 12.21
C TYR A 22 -7.87 0.50 13.16
N LYS A 23 -7.88 0.82 14.45
CA LYS A 23 -8.58 0.02 15.47
C LYS A 23 -10.11 0.04 15.28
N MET A 24 -10.65 1.13 14.76
CA MET A 24 -12.09 1.35 14.64
C MET A 24 -12.50 1.51 13.17
N TRP A 25 -13.63 0.89 12.79
CA TRP A 25 -14.18 0.95 11.43
C TRP A 25 -14.49 2.38 11.00
N SER A 26 -15.04 3.21 11.90
CA SER A 26 -15.35 4.62 11.63
C SER A 26 -14.11 5.43 11.23
N ASN A 27 -12.96 5.12 11.84
CA ASN A 27 -11.71 5.80 11.52
C ASN A 27 -11.13 5.33 10.19
N TYR A 28 -11.29 4.03 9.89
CA TYR A 28 -11.00 3.50 8.56
C TYR A 28 -11.92 4.12 7.49
N LEU A 29 -13.23 4.27 7.72
CA LEU A 29 -14.12 4.91 6.74
C LEU A 29 -13.78 6.38 6.50
N LYS A 30 -13.40 7.11 7.56
CA LYS A 30 -12.96 8.51 7.44
C LYS A 30 -11.57 8.66 6.80
N HIS A 31 -10.77 7.59 6.78
CA HIS A 31 -9.47 7.66 6.14
C HIS A 31 -9.65 7.88 4.64
N LYS A 32 -8.96 8.87 4.10
CA LYS A 32 -8.70 8.97 2.67
C LYS A 32 -7.30 8.48 2.44
N CYS A 33 -7.17 7.47 1.59
CA CYS A 33 -5.88 7.05 1.09
C CYS A 33 -5.33 8.22 0.27
N GLU A 34 -4.25 8.83 0.75
CA GLU A 34 -3.53 9.85 -0.01
C GLU A 34 -3.10 9.28 -1.37
N PRO A 35 -3.12 10.05 -2.46
CA PRO A 35 -2.74 9.51 -3.75
C PRO A 35 -1.34 8.86 -3.68
N PRO A 36 -1.15 7.69 -4.32
CA PRO A 36 0.13 7.00 -4.31
C PRO A 36 1.24 7.94 -4.79
N GLN A 37 2.17 8.25 -3.89
CA GLN A 37 3.27 9.19 -4.16
C GLN A 37 4.36 8.54 -5.04
N PHE A 38 4.45 7.21 -5.03
CA PHE A 38 5.46 6.45 -5.76
C PHE A 38 4.89 5.97 -7.09
N LYS A 39 4.93 6.84 -8.10
CA LYS A 39 4.51 6.49 -9.46
C LYS A 39 5.60 5.69 -10.17
N CYS A 40 5.21 4.66 -10.90
CA CYS A 40 6.12 3.95 -11.77
C CYS A 40 6.45 4.83 -12.99
N PRO A 41 7.74 4.99 -13.36
CA PRO A 41 8.09 5.74 -14.56
C PRO A 41 7.81 4.96 -15.86
N LEU A 42 7.61 3.64 -15.77
CA LEU A 42 7.47 2.75 -16.92
C LEU A 42 6.01 2.44 -17.28
N CYS A 43 5.07 2.73 -16.37
CA CYS A 43 3.66 2.40 -16.56
C CYS A 43 2.77 3.32 -15.70
N PRO A 44 1.45 3.37 -15.94
CA PRO A 44 0.52 4.18 -15.14
C PRO A 44 0.28 3.64 -13.72
N PHE A 45 1.04 2.64 -13.26
CA PHE A 45 0.95 2.11 -11.90
C PHE A 45 1.50 3.12 -10.90
N ALA A 46 0.81 3.28 -9.78
CA ALA A 46 1.26 4.13 -8.70
C ALA A 46 1.07 3.41 -7.37
N ALA A 47 2.16 3.35 -6.60
CA ALA A 47 2.22 2.72 -5.31
C ALA A 47 2.26 3.74 -4.17
N PHE A 48 1.76 3.31 -3.01
CA PHE A 48 1.76 4.12 -1.79
C PHE A 48 3.07 4.01 -1.02
N LYS A 49 3.88 2.98 -1.30
CA LYS A 49 5.15 2.71 -0.64
C LYS A 49 6.20 2.33 -1.67
N ALA A 50 7.45 2.73 -1.40
CA ALA A 50 8.59 2.39 -2.23
C ALA A 50 8.73 0.87 -2.43
N PHE A 51 8.61 0.05 -1.37
CA PHE A 51 8.72 -1.41 -1.50
C PHE A 51 7.65 -2.02 -2.44
N ILE A 52 6.42 -1.50 -2.44
CA ILE A 52 5.38 -1.97 -3.36
C ILE A 52 5.72 -1.57 -4.80
N LEU A 53 6.25 -0.36 -5.00
CA LEU A 53 6.73 0.06 -6.31
C LEU A 53 7.91 -0.81 -6.77
N HIS A 54 8.87 -1.07 -5.89
CA HIS A 54 10.03 -1.91 -6.18
C HIS A 54 9.65 -3.35 -6.49
N ALA A 55 8.72 -3.95 -5.74
CA ALA A 55 8.18 -5.27 -6.03
C ALA A 55 7.46 -5.28 -7.38
N HIS A 56 6.57 -4.29 -7.62
CA HIS A 56 5.92 -4.13 -8.92
C HIS A 56 6.92 -3.98 -10.07
N GLN A 57 7.94 -3.15 -9.91
CA GLN A 57 9.00 -2.99 -10.90
C GLN A 57 9.79 -4.29 -11.07
N ALA A 58 10.10 -5.03 -10.00
CA ALA A 58 10.79 -6.30 -10.09
C ALA A 58 9.94 -7.41 -10.74
N GLU A 59 8.63 -7.41 -10.56
CA GLU A 59 7.74 -8.43 -11.11
C GLU A 59 7.28 -8.10 -12.54
N GLN A 60 6.98 -6.82 -12.81
CA GLN A 60 6.37 -6.36 -14.07
C GLN A 60 7.39 -5.71 -15.02
N HIS A 61 8.50 -5.20 -14.47
CA HIS A 61 9.49 -4.44 -15.21
C HIS A 61 10.92 -4.86 -14.85
N PHE A 62 11.18 -6.17 -14.67
CA PHE A 62 12.45 -6.82 -14.26
C PHE A 62 13.64 -6.54 -15.21
N LYS A 63 13.87 -5.27 -15.54
CA LYS A 63 15.03 -4.70 -16.20
C LYS A 63 15.33 -3.43 -15.44
N VAL A 64 16.04 -3.64 -14.32
CA VAL A 64 16.95 -2.72 -13.64
C VAL A 64 16.69 -1.25 -13.95
N THR A 65 16.16 -0.52 -12.98
CA THR A 65 16.50 0.88 -12.89
C THR A 65 16.74 1.22 -11.43
N SER A 66 18.01 1.09 -11.03
CA SER A 66 18.55 1.85 -9.91
C SER A 66 18.07 3.29 -10.02
N PRO A 67 17.52 3.89 -8.95
CA PRO A 67 17.54 5.33 -8.88
C PRO A 67 19.02 5.74 -8.76
N ASN A 68 19.57 6.20 -9.86
CA ASN A 68 20.82 6.95 -9.88
C ASN A 68 20.51 8.31 -9.24
N THR A 69 21.35 8.72 -8.28
CA THR A 69 21.41 9.97 -7.50
C THR A 69 20.90 9.86 -6.06
#